data_AF-A0A661X032-F1
#
_entry.id   AF-A0A661X032-F1
#
_cell.length_a   1.000
_cell.length_b   1.000
_cell.length_c   1.000
_cell.angle_alpha   90.00
_cell.angle_beta   90.00
_cell.angle_gamma   90.00
#
_symmetry.space_group_name_H-M   'P 1'
#
loop_
_entity.id
_entity.type
_entity.pdbx_description
1 polymer ?
#
loop_
_entity_poly.entity_id
_entity_poly.type
_entity_poly.pdbx_seq_one_letter_code
_entity_poly.pdbx_strand_id
1 'polypeptide(L)'
;MSQVAGKLWEVFQNYTLKQKIVLVSVLLLFISALIVMILWANRTEYDLLFANLNANAAGSIVNDLRDSKIPFKIDDGGKSIYVP
;
A
#
# COMPACT_ATOMS: atom_id res chain seq x y z
N MET A 1 25.47 8.41 43.41
CA MET A 1 24.34 8.27 42.46
C MET A 1 23.95 9.59 41.76
N SER A 2 24.57 10.74 42.07
CA SER A 2 24.21 12.06 41.51
C SER A 2 24.90 12.44 40.19
N GLN A 3 25.94 11.71 39.76
CA GLN A 3 26.69 12.05 38.53
C GLN A 3 26.00 11.59 37.23
N VAL A 4 25.15 10.56 37.31
CA VAL A 4 24.43 10.02 36.13
C VAL A 4 23.34 10.99 35.68
N ALA A 5 22.60 11.59 36.63
CA ALA A 5 21.57 12.57 36.32
C ALA A 5 22.12 13.84 35.64
N GLY A 6 23.29 14.33 36.08
CA GLY A 6 23.95 15.48 35.46
C GLY A 6 24.45 15.22 34.04
N LYS A 7 25.05 14.04 33.78
CA LYS A 7 25.49 13.63 32.43
C LYS A 7 24.32 13.46 31.46
N LEU A 8 23.18 12.96 31.93
CA LEU A 8 21.98 12.83 31.10
C LEU A 8 21.39 14.20 30.76
N TRP A 9 21.47 15.18 31.66
CA TRP A 9 21.03 16.55 31.42
C TRP A 9 21.92 17.29 30.42
N GLU A 10 23.23 17.09 30.49
CA GLU A 10 24.21 17.62 29.53
C GLU A 10 24.05 17.03 28.14
N VAL A 11 23.76 15.72 28.02
CA VAL A 11 23.46 15.07 26.74
C VAL A 11 22.17 15.63 26.13
N PHE A 12 21.15 15.90 26.95
CA PHE A 12 19.90 16.50 26.48
C PHE A 12 20.07 17.97 26.01
N GLN A 13 20.95 18.75 26.64
CA GLN A 13 21.28 20.11 26.21
C GLN A 13 22.22 20.17 25.00
N ASN A 14 23.02 19.12 24.76
CA ASN A 14 23.97 19.05 23.65
C ASN A 14 23.37 18.48 22.35
N TYR A 15 22.07 18.24 22.28
CA TYR A 15 21.42 17.94 21.00
C TYR A 15 21.40 19.17 20.12
N THR A 16 22.48 19.32 19.34
CA THR A 16 22.60 20.32 18.30
C THR A 16 21.40 20.23 17.35
N LEU A 17 20.91 21.37 16.86
CA LEU A 17 19.80 21.45 15.90
C LEU A 17 19.97 20.45 14.73
N LYS A 18 21.21 20.21 14.30
CA LYS A 18 21.57 19.24 13.27
C LYS A 18 21.17 17.80 13.62
N GLN A 19 21.39 17.35 14.86
CA GLN A 19 21.02 16.00 15.29
C GLN A 19 19.49 15.81 15.34
N LYS A 20 18.74 16.83 15.78
CA LYS A 20 17.27 16.81 15.72
C LYS A 20 16.77 16.72 14.28
N ILE A 21 17.35 17.49 13.37
CA ILE A 21 16.98 17.47 11.94
C ILE A 21 17.24 16.08 11.34
N VAL A 22 18.39 15.46 11.63
CA VAL A 22 18.71 14.10 11.16
C VAL A 22 17.72 13.07 11.72
N LEU A 23 17.36 13.19 12.99
CA LEU A 23 16.41 12.25 13.61
C LEU A 23 15.02 12.38 12.99
N VAL A 24 14.56 13.61 12.75
CA VAL A 24 13.29 13.89 12.06
C VAL A 24 13.34 13.44 10.60
N SER A 25 14.44 13.64 9.89
CA SER A 25 14.57 13.23 8.49
C SER A 25 14.57 11.71 8.34
N VAL A 26 15.25 10.98 9.24
CA VAL A 26 15.22 9.51 9.28
C VAL A 26 13.80 9.01 9.56
N LEU A 27 13.10 9.62 10.51
CA LEU A 27 11.71 9.26 10.82
C LEU A 27 10.79 9.48 9.61
N LEU A 28 10.93 10.62 8.92
CA LEU A 28 10.17 10.94 7.71
C LEU A 28 10.46 9.98 6.57
N LEU A 29 11.74 9.64 6.34
CA LEU A 29 12.12 8.66 5.32
C LEU A 29 11.55 7.28 5.61
N PHE A 30 11.56 6.86 6.87
CA PHE A 30 10.97 5.59 7.29
C PHE A 30 9.47 5.54 7.01
N ILE A 31 8.73 6.59 7.42
CA ILE A 31 7.28 6.69 7.15
C ILE A 31 7.00 6.71 5.65
N SER A 32 7.78 7.47 4.87
CA SER A 32 7.64 7.53 3.41
C SER A 32 7.86 6.16 2.77
N ALA A 33 8.87 5.41 3.20
CA ALA A 33 9.13 4.05 2.71
C ALA A 33 7.97 3.10 2.99
N LEU A 34 7.37 3.19 4.18
CA LEU A 34 6.17 2.40 4.51
C LEU A 34 4.99 2.75 3.60
N ILE A 35 4.75 4.03 3.33
CA ILE A 35 3.68 4.47 2.42
C ILE A 35 3.91 3.91 1.02
N VAL A 36 5.13 4.01 0.49
CA VAL A 36 5.47 3.47 -0.82
C VAL A 36 5.26 1.95 -0.86
N MET A 37 5.66 1.23 0.19
CA MET A 37 5.45 -0.22 0.28
C MET A 37 3.98 -0.58 0.29
N ILE A 38 3.13 0.15 1.04
CA ILE A 38 1.68 -0.07 1.07
C ILE A 38 1.06 0.21 -0.31
N LEU A 39 1.43 1.33 -0.95
CA LEU A 39 0.93 1.68 -2.27
C LEU A 39 1.36 0.66 -3.34
N TRP A 40 2.56 0.10 -3.20
CA TRP A 40 3.04 -0.94 -4.09
C TRP A 40 2.32 -2.27 -3.86
N ALA A 41 2.15 -2.67 -2.60
CA ALA A 41 1.44 -3.90 -2.22
C ALA A 41 -0.06 -3.88 -2.57
N ASN A 42 -0.68 -2.69 -2.61
CA ASN A 42 -2.08 -2.54 -3.01
C ASN A 42 -2.31 -2.53 -4.53
N ARG A 43 -1.26 -2.68 -5.35
CA ARG A 43 -1.46 -2.90 -6.80
C ARG A 43 -2.01 -4.31 -7.00
N THR A 44 -3.32 -4.40 -7.12
CA THR A 44 -4.00 -5.63 -7.54
C THR A 44 -3.76 -5.82 -9.03
N GLU A 45 -3.03 -6.87 -9.38
CA GLU A 45 -2.80 -7.26 -10.78
C GLU A 45 -4.04 -7.98 -11.28
N TYR A 46 -4.72 -7.38 -12.25
CA TYR A 46 -5.94 -7.96 -12.82
C TYR A 46 -5.54 -8.91 -13.94
N ASP A 47 -5.66 -10.21 -13.69
CA ASP A 47 -5.36 -11.25 -14.66
C ASP A 47 -6.59 -11.62 -15.49
N LEU A 48 -6.34 -11.99 -16.74
CA LEU A 48 -7.38 -12.40 -17.69
C LEU A 48 -7.94 -13.77 -17.29
N LEU A 49 -9.16 -13.78 -16.75
CA LEU A 49 -9.83 -15.02 -16.38
C LEU A 49 -10.54 -15.65 -17.57
N PHE A 50 -11.24 -14.82 -18.36
CA PHE A 50 -11.97 -15.27 -19.55
C PHE A 50 -11.80 -14.26 -20.70
N ALA A 51 -11.63 -14.77 -21.91
CA ALA A 51 -11.54 -14.00 -23.14
C ALA A 51 -12.49 -14.55 -24.21
N ASN A 52 -12.87 -13.70 -25.16
CA ASN A 52 -13.75 -14.04 -26.28
C ASN A 52 -15.12 -14.62 -25.85
N LEU A 53 -15.66 -14.13 -24.73
CA LEU A 53 -16.98 -14.53 -24.24
C LEU A 53 -18.08 -14.03 -25.18
N ASN A 54 -19.12 -14.85 -25.37
CA ASN A 54 -20.37 -14.37 -25.96
C ASN A 54 -21.18 -13.58 -24.92
N ALA A 55 -22.09 -12.72 -25.38
CA ALA A 55 -22.84 -11.81 -24.49
C ALA A 55 -23.65 -12.52 -23.39
N ASN A 56 -24.20 -13.71 -23.69
CA ASN A 56 -24.98 -14.49 -22.73
C ASN A 56 -24.11 -15.11 -21.62
N ALA A 57 -22.96 -15.67 -22.00
CA ALA A 57 -22.00 -16.25 -21.06
C ALA A 57 -21.35 -15.18 -20.19
N ALA A 58 -20.99 -14.03 -20.78
CA ALA A 58 -20.47 -12.89 -20.04
C ALA A 58 -21.46 -12.40 -18.96
N GLY A 59 -22.74 -12.29 -19.30
CA GLY A 59 -23.79 -11.89 -18.36
C GLY A 59 -23.93 -12.85 -17.17
N SER A 60 -23.89 -14.16 -17.42
CA SER A 60 -23.95 -15.17 -16.35
C SER A 60 -22.75 -15.07 -15.42
N ILE A 61 -21.53 -15.02 -15.97
CA ILE A 61 -20.28 -14.98 -15.19
C ILE A 61 -20.21 -13.69 -14.36
N VAL A 62 -20.62 -12.55 -14.92
CA VAL A 62 -20.66 -11.28 -14.19
C VAL A 62 -21.65 -11.32 -13.02
N ASN A 63 -22.81 -11.97 -13.20
CA ASN A 63 -23.76 -12.14 -12.10
C ASN A 63 -23.17 -13.01 -10.99
N ASP A 64 -22.55 -14.13 -11.33
CA ASP A 64 -21.93 -15.04 -10.35
C ASP A 64 -20.78 -14.36 -9.58
N LEU A 65 -19.93 -13.58 -10.28
CA LEU A 65 -18.85 -12.80 -9.67
C LEU A 65 -19.38 -11.71 -8.73
N ARG A 66 -20.47 -11.05 -9.14
CA ARG A 66 -21.14 -10.02 -8.32
C ARG A 66 -21.76 -10.63 -7.06
N ASP A 67 -22.42 -11.77 -7.18
CA ASP A 67 -23.03 -12.48 -6.05
C ASP A 67 -21.97 -12.98 -5.07
N SER A 68 -20.81 -13.39 -5.59
CA SER A 68 -19.63 -13.80 -4.81
C SER A 68 -18.83 -12.63 -4.22
N LYS A 69 -19.21 -11.38 -4.50
CA LYS A 69 -18.51 -10.15 -4.09
C LYS A 69 -17.03 -10.10 -4.51
N ILE A 70 -16.69 -10.77 -5.60
CA ILE A 70 -15.34 -10.74 -6.15
C ILE A 70 -15.21 -9.46 -6.98
N PRO A 71 -14.18 -8.63 -6.79
CA PRO A 71 -13.94 -7.50 -7.67
C PRO A 71 -13.61 -8.03 -9.07
N PHE A 72 -14.21 -7.46 -10.10
CA PHE A 72 -13.95 -7.86 -11.48
C PHE A 72 -13.90 -6.63 -12.38
N LYS A 73 -13.20 -6.75 -13.49
CA LYS A 73 -13.11 -5.73 -14.53
C LYS A 73 -13.52 -6.34 -15.87
N ILE A 74 -14.35 -5.61 -16.60
CA ILE A 74 -14.82 -6.01 -17.93
C ILE A 74 -14.08 -5.15 -18.97
N ASP A 75 -13.59 -5.79 -20.03
CA ASP A 75 -12.97 -5.13 -21.18
C ASP A 75 -13.50 -5.70 -22.50
N ASP A 76 -13.09 -5.12 -23.63
CA ASP A 76 -13.47 -5.54 -24.99
C ASP A 76 -15.00 -5.66 -25.18
N GLY A 77 -15.73 -4.68 -24.66
CA GLY A 77 -17.19 -4.61 -24.81
C GLY A 77 -17.96 -5.75 -24.14
N GLY A 78 -17.41 -6.40 -23.11
CA GLY A 78 -18.06 -7.52 -22.43
C GLY A 78 -17.49 -8.89 -22.76
N LYS A 79 -16.49 -8.96 -23.65
CA LYS A 79 -15.91 -10.24 -24.10
C LYS A 79 -14.75 -10.73 -23.24
N SER A 80 -14.18 -9.85 -22.41
CA SER A 80 -13.05 -10.17 -21.55
C SER A 80 -13.35 -9.80 -20.10
N ILE A 81 -13.09 -10.72 -19.18
CA ILE A 81 -13.28 -10.53 -17.73
C ILE A 81 -11.94 -10.76 -17.04
N TYR A 82 -11.58 -9.80 -16.20
CA TYR A 82 -10.37 -9.83 -15.38
C TYR A 82 -10.74 -9.83 -13.91
N VAL A 83 -9.94 -10.54 -13.13
CA VAL A 83 -10.06 -10.60 -11.67
C VAL A 83 -8.71 -10.28 -11.03
N PRO A 84 -8.69 -9.63 -9.86
CA PRO A 84 -7.49 -9.33 -9.10
C PRO A 84 -6.84 -10.55 -8.45
#